data_AF-A0ABC8K4N1-F1
#
_entry.id   AF-A0ABC8K4N1-F1
#
_cell.length_a   1.000
_cell.length_b   1.000
_cell.length_c   1.000
_cell.angle_alpha   90.00
_cell.angle_beta   90.00
_cell.angle_gamma   90.00
#
_symmetry.space_group_name_H-M   'P 1'
#
loop_
_entity.id
_entity.type
_entity.pdbx_description
1 polymer ?
#
loop_
_entity_poly.entity_id
_entity_poly.type
_entity_poly.pdbx_seq_one_letter_code
_entity_poly.pdbx_strand_id
1 'polypeptide(L)'
;MDPNEERRAMKARKAHYDSLHFVTDSMLGIQERCVCGKRLVRERAPAEVFDYLPGKRFFTCKEYKAIEEEIGIMKTRLEKLEADNQELKAEVGKLTARMSELECGP
;
A
#
# COMPACT_ATOMS: atom_id res chain seq x y z
N MET A 1 32.66 -19.34 -32.77
CA MET A 1 31.87 -18.49 -31.85
C MET A 1 30.80 -17.80 -32.68
N ASP A 2 29.52 -18.00 -32.37
CA ASP A 2 28.42 -17.27 -33.02
C ASP A 2 28.35 -15.83 -32.44
N PRO A 3 28.55 -14.78 -33.25
CA PRO A 3 28.45 -13.40 -32.77
C PRO A 3 27.10 -13.03 -32.16
N ASN A 4 26.02 -13.70 -32.55
CA ASN A 4 24.70 -13.49 -31.96
C ASN A 4 24.58 -14.11 -30.57
N GLU A 5 25.19 -15.27 -30.35
CA GLU A 5 25.28 -15.90 -29.04
C GLU A 5 26.08 -15.05 -28.06
N GLU A 6 27.23 -14.53 -28.48
CA GLU A 6 28.05 -13.63 -27.66
C GLU A 6 27.30 -12.34 -27.29
N ARG A 7 26.56 -11.76 -28.24
CA ARG A 7 25.72 -10.58 -28.00
C ARG A 7 24.60 -10.88 -26.99
N ARG A 8 23.96 -12.04 -27.08
CA ARG A 8 22.93 -12.47 -26.11
C ARG A 8 23.53 -12.67 -24.72
N ALA A 9 24.69 -13.31 -24.62
CA ALA A 9 25.39 -13.53 -23.36
C ALA A 9 25.82 -12.21 -22.70
N MET A 10 26.31 -11.24 -23.48
CA MET A 10 26.66 -9.92 -22.96
C MET A 10 25.43 -9.16 -22.45
N LYS A 11 24.31 -9.21 -23.18
CA LYS A 11 23.05 -8.58 -22.75
C LYS A 11 22.51 -9.19 -21.45
N ALA A 12 22.55 -10.52 -21.32
CA ALA A 12 22.13 -11.20 -20.10
C ALA A 12 23.02 -10.82 -18.90
N ARG A 13 24.34 -10.74 -19.11
CA ARG A 13 25.30 -10.34 -18.07
C ARG A 13 25.10 -8.89 -17.63
N LYS A 14 24.86 -7.98 -18.59
CA LYS A 14 24.52 -6.59 -18.29
C LYS A 14 23.26 -6.50 -17.44
N ALA A 15 22.19 -7.20 -17.83
CA ALA A 15 20.95 -7.20 -17.08
C ALA A 15 21.13 -7.73 -15.64
N HIS A 16 21.97 -8.75 -15.46
CA HIS A 16 22.33 -9.26 -14.13
C HIS A 16 23.04 -8.19 -13.28
N TYR A 17 24.05 -7.51 -13.83
CA TYR A 17 24.75 -6.44 -13.12
C TYR A 17 23.87 -5.22 -12.85
N ASP A 18 22.99 -4.85 -13.77
CA ASP A 18 22.02 -3.77 -13.56
C ASP A 18 21.08 -4.10 -12.37
N SER A 19 20.66 -5.36 -12.25
CA SER A 19 19.86 -5.85 -11.11
C SER A 19 20.64 -5.79 -9.79
N LEU A 20 21.90 -6.24 -9.77
CA LEU A 20 22.73 -6.16 -8.57
C LEU A 20 22.94 -4.71 -8.11
N HIS A 21 23.24 -3.79 -9.05
CA HIS A 21 23.39 -2.38 -8.74
C HIS A 21 22.12 -1.78 -8.15
N PHE A 22 20.96 -2.12 -8.72
CA PHE A 22 19.67 -1.68 -8.19
C PHE A 22 19.48 -2.10 -6.71
N VAL A 23 19.79 -3.35 -6.38
CA VAL A 23 19.67 -3.87 -5.01
C VAL A 23 20.66 -3.17 -4.08
N THR A 24 21.92 -2.98 -4.50
CA THR A 24 22.93 -2.28 -3.68
C THR A 24 22.61 -0.81 -3.47
N ASP A 25 22.16 -0.10 -4.51
CA ASP A 25 21.79 1.32 -4.41
C ASP A 25 20.56 1.51 -3.51
N SER A 26 19.63 0.55 -3.54
CA SER A 26 18.50 0.50 -2.63
C SER A 26 18.96 0.31 -1.19
N MET A 27 19.82 -0.68 -0.94
CA MET A 27 20.37 -0.96 0.38
C MET A 27 21.18 0.22 0.92
N LEU A 28 21.93 0.94 0.09
CA LEU A 28 22.73 2.10 0.49
C LEU A 28 21.92 3.40 0.53
N GLY A 29 20.66 3.39 0.11
CA GLY A 29 19.82 4.58 0.03
C GLY A 29 20.30 5.62 -0.99
N ILE A 30 21.05 5.17 -2.00
CA ILE A 30 21.50 5.97 -3.14
C ILE A 30 20.36 6.09 -4.16
N GLN A 31 19.45 5.10 -4.18
CA GLN A 31 18.37 5.02 -5.14
C GLN A 31 17.42 6.23 -5.06
N GLU A 32 17.26 6.94 -6.18
CA GLU A 32 16.38 8.12 -6.28
C GLU A 32 15.06 7.83 -7.02
N ARG A 33 14.97 6.69 -7.73
CA ARG A 33 13.82 6.29 -8.55
C ARG A 33 13.40 4.85 -8.27
N CYS A 34 12.09 4.61 -8.19
CA CYS A 34 11.48 3.29 -8.07
C CYS A 34 11.64 2.49 -9.38
N VAL A 35 11.44 1.17 -9.34
CA VAL A 35 11.33 0.31 -10.53
C VAL A 35 10.28 0.83 -11.52
N CYS A 36 9.20 1.46 -11.03
CA CYS A 36 8.20 2.08 -11.90
C CYS A 36 8.66 3.40 -12.57
N GLY A 37 9.92 3.80 -12.36
CA GLY A 37 10.53 5.00 -12.94
C GLY A 37 10.21 6.31 -12.20
N LYS A 38 9.27 6.30 -11.24
CA LYS A 38 8.90 7.48 -10.45
C LYS A 38 9.91 7.77 -9.36
N ARG A 39 10.03 9.04 -8.98
CA ARG A 39 10.91 9.49 -7.89
C ARG A 39 10.49 8.86 -6.56
N LEU A 40 11.45 8.32 -5.82
CA LEU A 40 11.24 7.84 -4.47
C LEU A 40 11.05 9.01 -3.51
N VAL A 41 10.09 8.89 -2.59
CA VAL A 41 9.89 9.85 -1.51
C VAL A 41 10.81 9.45 -0.37
N ARG A 42 11.64 10.38 0.11
CA ARG A 42 12.51 10.17 1.27
C ARG A 42 11.69 10.40 2.53
N GLU A 43 11.44 9.34 3.29
CA GLU A 43 10.68 9.40 4.52
C GLU A 43 11.52 8.89 5.69
N ARG A 44 11.14 9.34 6.90
CA ARG A 44 11.67 8.79 8.14
C ARG A 44 10.91 7.51 8.45
N ALA A 45 11.60 6.49 8.98
CA ALA A 45 10.96 5.28 9.49
C ALA A 45 9.78 5.65 10.39
N PRO A 46 8.64 4.95 10.30
CA PRO A 46 7.70 4.88 11.40
C PRO A 46 8.45 4.40 12.66
N ALA A 47 8.11 4.95 13.83
CA ALA A 47 8.79 4.61 15.08
C ALA A 47 8.71 3.11 15.44
N GLU A 48 7.74 2.40 14.87
CA GLU A 48 7.44 0.98 15.11
C GLU A 48 8.31 0.03 14.27
N VAL A 49 9.02 0.52 13.25
CA VAL A 49 9.90 -0.30 12.41
C VAL A 49 11.30 -0.26 13.01
N PHE A 50 11.70 -1.36 13.64
CA PHE A 50 13.04 -1.52 14.19
C PHE A 50 14.05 -1.64 13.04
N ASP A 51 14.83 -0.58 12.81
CA ASP A 51 15.83 -0.52 11.76
C ASP A 51 17.20 -0.94 12.31
N TYR A 52 17.75 -2.03 11.79
CA TYR A 52 19.08 -2.53 12.17
C TYR A 52 20.22 -1.65 11.61
N LEU A 53 19.92 -0.67 10.76
CA LEU A 53 20.91 0.16 10.10
C LEU A 53 20.79 1.62 10.55
N PRO A 54 21.75 2.13 11.37
CA PRO A 54 21.70 3.50 11.85
C PRO A 54 21.75 4.49 10.68
N GLY A 55 20.67 5.25 10.49
CA GLY A 55 20.65 6.40 9.58
C GLY A 55 20.07 6.18 8.18
N LYS A 56 19.26 5.15 7.91
CA LYS A 56 18.66 4.96 6.58
C LYS A 56 17.34 5.73 6.39
N ARG A 57 17.22 6.30 5.20
CA ARG A 57 16.04 6.98 4.67
C ARG A 57 15.13 5.89 4.09
N PHE A 58 13.86 5.88 4.49
CA PHE A 58 12.88 4.96 3.93
C PHE A 58 12.47 5.53 2.58
N PHE A 59 12.52 4.71 1.54
CA PHE A 59 12.17 5.12 0.20
C PHE A 59 10.85 4.48 -0.18
N THR A 60 9.77 5.24 -0.03
CA THR A 60 8.45 4.81 -0.49
C THR A 60 8.26 5.33 -1.91
N CYS A 61 7.80 4.47 -2.81
CA CYS A 61 7.40 4.92 -4.13
C CYS A 61 6.18 5.84 -4.02
N LYS A 62 6.16 6.93 -4.80
CA LYS A 62 5.09 7.93 -4.77
C LYS A 62 3.69 7.33 -5.00
N GLU A 63 3.57 6.33 -5.86
CA GLU A 63 2.27 5.67 -6.12
C GLU A 63 1.82 4.82 -4.95
N TYR A 64 2.72 4.06 -4.35
CA TYR A 64 2.39 3.26 -3.17
C TYR A 64 1.93 4.16 -2.03
N LYS A 65 2.59 5.29 -1.82
CA LYS A 65 2.16 6.28 -0.83
C LYS A 65 0.75 6.82 -1.11
N ALA A 66 0.45 7.15 -2.36
CA ALA A 66 -0.89 7.61 -2.74
C ALA A 66 -1.96 6.54 -2.46
N ILE A 67 -1.66 5.28 -2.75
CA ILE A 67 -2.54 4.14 -2.45
C ILE A 67 -2.72 3.98 -0.93
N GLU A 68 -1.65 4.10 -0.14
CA GLU A 68 -1.73 4.04 1.33
C GLU A 68 -2.62 5.15 1.90
N GLU A 69 -2.49 6.37 1.41
CA GLU A 69 -3.34 7.50 1.78
C GLU A 69 -4.82 7.24 1.42
N GLU A 70 -5.09 6.77 0.20
CA GLU A 70 -6.45 6.42 -0.25
C GLU A 70 -7.06 5.29 0.59
N ILE A 71 -6.29 4.25 0.92
CA ILE A 71 -6.71 3.17 1.82
C ILE A 71 -7.07 3.74 3.20
N GLY A 72 -6.29 4.68 3.72
CA GLY A 72 -6.58 5.37 4.98
C GLY A 72 -7.94 6.08 4.94
N ILE A 73 -8.19 6.85 3.89
CA ILE A 73 -9.48 7.54 3.69
C ILE A 73 -10.64 6.54 3.59
N MET A 74 -10.44 5.45 2.83
CA MET A 74 -11.46 4.41 2.66
C MET A 74 -11.79 3.71 3.99
N LYS A 75 -10.79 3.42 4.83
CA LYS A 75 -11.01 2.83 6.16
C LYS A 75 -11.89 3.71 7.04
N THR A 76 -11.59 5.00 7.13
CA THR A 76 -12.40 5.95 7.93
C THR A 76 -13.84 6.06 7.40
N ARG A 77 -14.04 5.99 6.08
CA ARG A 77 -15.39 5.98 5.49
C ARG A 77 -16.13 4.69 5.82
N LEU A 78 -15.44 3.55 5.80
CA LEU A 78 -16.01 2.24 6.11
C LEU A 78 -16.46 2.19 7.57
N GLU A 79 -15.64 2.66 8.51
CA GLU A 79 -15.99 2.74 9.95
C GLU A 79 -17.26 3.59 10.19
N LYS A 80 -17.38 4.74 9.50
CA LYS A 80 -18.59 5.57 9.59
C LYS A 80 -19.83 4.85 9.04
N LEU A 81 -19.71 4.24 7.86
CA LEU A 81 -20.81 3.48 7.25
C LEU A 81 -21.24 2.28 8.11
N GLU A 82 -20.30 1.64 8.81
CA GLU A 82 -20.60 0.57 9.75
C GLU A 82 -21.39 1.08 10.95
N ALA A 83 -21.01 2.24 11.52
CA ALA A 83 -21.74 2.88 12.61
C ALA A 83 -23.17 3.27 12.19
N ASP A 84 -23.32 3.95 11.05
CA ASP A 84 -24.63 4.38 10.52
C ASP A 84 -25.53 3.15 10.26
N ASN A 85 -24.97 2.05 9.73
CA ASN A 85 -25.73 0.82 9.52
C ASN A 85 -26.20 0.17 10.83
N GLN A 86 -25.41 0.24 11.89
CA GLN A 86 -25.83 -0.27 13.21
C GLN A 86 -26.98 0.56 13.77
N GLU A 87 -26.92 1.88 13.62
CA GLU A 87 -28.00 2.80 14.05
C GLU A 87 -29.29 2.54 13.29
N LEU A 88 -29.23 2.51 11.95
CA LEU A 88 -30.39 2.20 11.11
C LEU A 88 -30.99 0.84 11.44
N LYS A 89 -30.16 -0.18 11.68
CA LYS A 89 -30.63 -1.51 12.07
C LYS A 89 -31.37 -1.48 13.42
N ALA A 90 -30.92 -0.65 14.37
CA ALA A 90 -31.60 -0.48 15.64
C ALA A 90 -32.95 0.26 15.47
N GLU A 91 -33.00 1.29 14.63
CA GLU A 91 -34.24 2.01 14.33
C GLU A 91 -35.28 1.13 13.63
N VAL A 92 -34.86 0.38 12.62
CA VAL A 92 -35.70 -0.61 11.93
C VAL A 92 -36.23 -1.63 12.94
N GLY A 93 -35.39 -2.13 13.85
CA GLY A 93 -35.84 -3.04 14.91
C GLY A 93 -36.94 -2.45 15.79
N LYS A 94 -36.83 -1.18 16.19
CA LYS A 94 -37.86 -0.47 16.97
C LYS A 94 -39.15 -0.30 16.17
N LEU A 95 -39.05 0.06 14.89
CA LEU A 95 -40.22 0.23 14.01
C LEU A 95 -40.94 -1.09 13.78
N THR A 96 -40.20 -2.18 13.53
CA THR A 96 -40.76 -3.53 13.39
C THR A 96 -41.54 -3.94 14.64
N ALA A 97 -40.99 -3.70 15.84
CA ALA A 97 -41.70 -3.99 17.08
C ALA A 97 -43.01 -3.19 17.22
N ARG A 98 -42.98 -1.88 16.95
CA ARG A 98 -44.18 -1.02 16.97
C ARG A 98 -45.23 -1.46 15.94
N MET A 99 -44.81 -1.88 14.76
CA MET A 99 -45.71 -2.40 13.73
C MET A 99 -46.39 -3.68 14.20
N SER A 100 -45.66 -4.62 14.81
CA SER A 100 -46.24 -5.85 15.35
C SER A 100 -47.24 -5.58 16.48
N GLU A 101 -46.99 -4.59 17.35
CA GLU A 101 -47.95 -4.18 18.39
C GLU A 101 -49.25 -3.61 17.79
N LEU A 102 -49.16 -2.84 16.69
CA LEU A 102 -50.31 -2.30 15.99
C LEU A 102 -51.10 -3.36 15.21
N GLU A 103 -50.41 -4.36 14.64
CA GLU A 103 -51.03 -5.51 13.96
C GLU A 103 -51.74 -6.48 14.92
N CYS A 104 -51.33 -6.53 16.20
CA CYS A 104 -51.93 -7.36 17.25
C CYS A 104 -52.98 -6.66 18.13
N GLY A 105 -53.37 -5.42 17.83
CA GLY A 105 -54.50 -4.74 18.49
C GLY A 105 -55.86 -5.31 18.07
N PRO A 106 -56.91 -5.21 18.92
CA PRO A 106 -58.23 -5.82 18.68
C PRO A 106 -58.96 -5.33 17.43
#